data_AF-A0A068YDY0-F1
#
_entry.id   AF-A0A068YDY0-F1
#
_cell.length_a   1.000
_cell.length_b   1.000
_cell.length_c   1.000
_cell.angle_alpha   90.00
_cell.angle_beta   90.00
_cell.angle_gamma   90.00
#
_symmetry.space_group_name_H-M   'P 1'
#
loop_
_entity.id
_entity.type
_entity.pdbx_description
1 polymer ?
#
loop_
_entity_poly.entity_id
_entity_poly.type
_entity_poly.pdbx_seq_one_letter_code
_entity_poly.pdbx_strand_id
1 'polypeptide(L)'
;MQSLIPHLRSKLFVSLSASTHIVSKFQSRGLAVKVTQKAPNFAGTAVVDGQFKEIELRNYLGKYLVLFFYPLDFTFVCPTELIAFSDRIDEFSKIGCNVVGVSTDSHFSHLSWINTPRKAGGLGGLRYPLLADYKKEISREYEVLLEDAGVALRGLFIIDQKGVVRSMTINDLPVGRSVDETLRLVKAFQFVDEHGEVCPANWTPESPSMKPDVEGAKEYFKKVN
;
A
#
# COMPACT_ATOMS: atom_id res chain seq x y z
N MET A 1 73.44 -1.52 -53.73
CA MET A 1 72.65 -1.34 -54.97
C MET A 1 71.29 -1.97 -54.75
N GLN A 2 70.24 -1.13 -54.81
CA GLN A 2 68.84 -1.37 -55.23
C GLN A 2 68.23 -2.75 -54.94
N SER A 3 67.29 -2.88 -54.00
CA SER A 3 65.87 -2.49 -54.03
C SER A 3 64.99 -3.73 -54.26
N LEU A 4 64.12 -4.06 -53.32
CA LEU A 4 62.92 -4.86 -53.56
C LEU A 4 61.89 -4.51 -52.48
N ILE A 5 60.75 -3.96 -52.93
CA ILE A 5 59.54 -3.68 -52.16
C ILE A 5 58.79 -5.01 -51.94
N PRO A 6 58.07 -5.18 -50.82
CA PRO A 6 56.67 -5.56 -50.96
C PRO A 6 55.70 -4.81 -50.03
N HIS A 7 54.58 -4.46 -50.65
CA HIS A 7 53.19 -4.28 -50.21
C HIS A 7 52.77 -4.17 -48.73
N LEU A 8 52.13 -3.02 -48.48
CA LEU A 8 50.79 -2.81 -47.90
C LEU A 8 50.19 -3.78 -46.85
N ARG A 9 50.01 -3.18 -45.66
CA ARG A 9 48.76 -3.06 -44.86
C ARG A 9 48.03 -4.34 -44.41
N SER A 10 48.00 -4.54 -43.09
CA SER A 10 46.76 -4.29 -42.34
C SER A 10 47.04 -4.01 -40.86
N LYS A 11 46.31 -3.03 -40.33
CA LYS A 11 46.28 -2.60 -38.94
C LYS A 11 45.37 -3.55 -38.16
N LEU A 12 45.74 -3.92 -36.94
CA LEU A 12 44.78 -3.92 -35.83
C LEU A 12 45.52 -3.86 -34.49
N PHE A 13 45.65 -2.65 -33.95
CA PHE A 13 45.74 -2.43 -32.51
C PHE A 13 44.34 -2.69 -31.96
N VAL A 14 44.20 -3.67 -31.06
CA VAL A 14 43.03 -3.74 -30.17
C VAL A 14 43.53 -3.65 -28.74
N SER A 15 43.17 -2.51 -28.17
CA SER A 15 43.29 -2.10 -26.78
C SER A 15 42.73 -3.14 -25.80
N LEU A 16 43.44 -3.39 -24.69
CA LEU A 16 42.88 -4.08 -23.53
C LEU A 16 41.73 -3.23 -22.95
N SER A 17 40.50 -3.67 -23.19
CA SER A 17 39.31 -3.11 -22.56
C SER A 17 39.11 -3.72 -21.18
N ALA A 18 39.04 -2.82 -20.20
CA ALA A 18 38.76 -3.01 -18.79
C ALA A 18 37.79 -4.15 -18.45
N SER A 19 38.18 -4.94 -17.45
CA SER A 19 37.31 -5.83 -16.68
C SER A 19 36.11 -5.03 -16.18
N THR A 20 34.97 -5.24 -16.81
CA THR A 20 33.69 -4.72 -16.34
C THR A 20 33.36 -5.47 -15.05
N HIS A 21 33.46 -4.76 -13.93
CA HIS A 21 32.87 -5.18 -12.68
C HIS A 21 31.39 -5.49 -12.94
N ILE A 22 31.04 -6.77 -12.88
CA ILE A 22 29.67 -7.22 -12.72
C ILE A 22 29.24 -6.69 -11.35
N VAL A 23 28.61 -5.52 -11.34
CA VAL A 23 27.79 -5.10 -10.21
C VAL A 23 26.61 -6.06 -10.20
N SER A 24 26.76 -7.12 -9.41
CA SER A 24 25.66 -7.97 -8.99
C SER A 24 24.53 -7.05 -8.53
N LYS A 25 23.44 -6.99 -9.30
CA LYS A 25 22.17 -6.47 -8.81
C LYS A 25 21.83 -7.36 -7.62
N PHE A 26 22.09 -6.88 -6.42
CA PHE A 26 21.44 -7.41 -5.22
C PHE A 26 19.94 -7.18 -5.45
N GLN A 27 19.28 -8.18 -6.03
CA GLN A 27 17.85 -8.34 -5.89
C GLN A 27 17.64 -8.50 -4.40
N SER A 28 17.28 -7.39 -3.75
CA SER A 28 16.59 -7.40 -2.48
C SER A 28 15.43 -8.38 -2.67
N ARG A 29 15.58 -9.62 -2.19
CA ARG A 29 14.45 -10.50 -1.96
C ARG A 29 13.64 -9.77 -0.91
N GLY A 30 12.63 -9.01 -1.37
CA GLY A 30 11.80 -8.16 -0.53
C GLY A 30 11.31 -8.97 0.65
N LEU A 31 11.49 -8.45 1.85
CA LEU A 31 10.87 -9.02 3.03
C LEU A 31 9.36 -9.05 2.79
N ALA A 32 8.77 -10.25 2.79
CA ALA A 32 7.33 -10.46 2.79
C ALA A 32 6.65 -9.51 3.80
N VAL A 33 5.51 -8.93 3.42
CA VAL A 33 4.75 -8.06 4.30
C VAL A 33 4.33 -8.83 5.55
N LYS A 34 4.64 -8.27 6.73
CA LYS A 34 4.35 -8.92 8.01
C LYS A 34 3.86 -7.88 9.00
N VAL A 35 2.81 -8.22 9.74
CA VAL A 35 2.41 -7.48 10.94
C VAL A 35 3.62 -7.42 11.89
N THR A 36 3.78 -6.30 12.61
CA THR A 36 4.94 -5.92 13.45
C THR A 36 6.22 -5.51 12.71
N GLN A 37 6.29 -5.68 11.38
CA GLN A 37 7.44 -5.27 10.58
C GLN A 37 7.17 -3.94 9.86
N LYS A 38 8.25 -3.31 9.37
CA LYS A 38 8.12 -2.15 8.48
C LYS A 38 7.34 -2.55 7.23
N ALA A 39 6.41 -1.70 6.82
CA ALA A 39 5.68 -1.88 5.57
C ALA A 39 6.67 -1.85 4.39
N PRO A 40 6.50 -2.71 3.37
CA PRO A 40 7.24 -2.59 2.13
C PRO A 40 7.11 -1.19 1.55
N ASN A 41 8.20 -0.64 1.03
CA ASN A 41 8.19 0.71 0.51
C ASN A 41 7.34 0.76 -0.77
N PHE A 42 6.68 1.89 -1.03
CA PHE A 42 6.02 2.12 -2.31
C PHE A 42 6.28 3.55 -2.77
N ALA A 43 6.32 3.72 -4.09
CA ALA A 43 6.35 5.01 -4.75
C ALA A 43 5.71 4.90 -6.14
N GLY A 44 5.02 5.94 -6.58
CA GLY A 44 4.50 6.01 -7.94
C GLY A 44 3.47 7.12 -8.14
N THR A 45 2.98 7.19 -9.38
CA THR A 45 1.98 8.19 -9.79
C THR A 45 0.59 7.82 -9.26
N ALA A 46 -0.04 8.75 -8.56
CA ALA A 46 -1.43 8.66 -8.12
C ALA A 46 -2.27 9.78 -8.73
N VAL A 47 -3.59 9.56 -8.80
CA VAL A 47 -4.56 10.63 -9.02
C VAL A 47 -4.95 11.23 -7.67
N VAL A 48 -4.69 12.53 -7.49
CA VAL A 48 -4.99 13.29 -6.26
C VAL A 48 -5.66 14.59 -6.67
N ASP A 49 -6.89 14.82 -6.21
CA ASP A 49 -7.70 15.98 -6.56
C ASP A 49 -7.82 16.20 -8.09
N GLY A 50 -7.96 15.10 -8.85
CA GLY A 50 -8.07 15.12 -10.30
C GLY A 50 -6.75 15.40 -11.05
N GLN A 51 -5.61 15.42 -10.36
CA GLN A 51 -4.29 15.65 -10.93
C GLN A 51 -3.35 14.47 -10.73
N PHE A 52 -2.38 14.29 -11.62
CA PHE A 52 -1.31 13.31 -11.43
C PHE A 52 -0.27 13.86 -10.46
N LYS A 53 0.03 13.11 -9.40
CA LYS A 53 1.06 13.46 -8.41
C LYS A 53 1.87 12.21 -8.07
N GLU A 54 3.18 12.38 -7.89
CA GLU A 54 4.02 11.33 -7.32
C GLU A 54 3.78 11.26 -5.80
N ILE A 55 3.53 10.06 -5.31
CA ILE A 55 3.40 9.78 -3.87
C ILE A 55 4.30 8.60 -3.50
N GLU A 56 4.65 8.51 -2.23
CA GLU A 56 5.49 7.45 -1.67
C GLU A 56 5.18 7.25 -0.19
N LEU A 57 5.49 6.06 0.35
CA LEU A 57 5.20 5.70 1.75
C LEU A 57 5.70 6.75 2.74
N ARG A 58 6.90 7.32 2.50
CA ARG A 58 7.49 8.32 3.42
C ARG A 58 6.67 9.60 3.55
N ASN A 59 5.81 9.94 2.58
CA ASN A 59 4.93 11.11 2.67
C ASN A 59 3.84 10.94 3.76
N TYR A 60 3.60 9.70 4.21
CA TYR A 60 2.54 9.35 5.16
C TYR A 60 3.06 9.08 6.58
N LEU A 61 4.38 9.06 6.79
CA LEU A 61 4.97 8.88 8.11
C LEU A 61 4.58 10.01 9.07
N GLY A 62 4.53 9.71 10.37
CA GLY A 62 3.98 10.61 11.39
C GLY A 62 2.46 10.58 11.50
N LYS A 63 1.76 9.90 10.60
CA LYS A 63 0.31 9.64 10.65
C LYS A 63 0.04 8.15 10.44
N TYR A 64 -1.13 7.68 10.87
CA TYR A 64 -1.59 6.36 10.45
C TYR A 64 -1.91 6.36 8.96
N LEU A 65 -1.79 5.21 8.31
CA LEU A 65 -2.14 5.00 6.91
C LEU A 65 -2.95 3.72 6.75
N VAL A 66 -4.13 3.83 6.13
CA VAL A 66 -4.85 2.71 5.52
C VAL A 66 -4.44 2.64 4.06
N LEU A 67 -3.65 1.64 3.71
CA LEU A 67 -3.29 1.32 2.33
C LEU A 67 -4.12 0.13 1.88
N PHE A 68 -4.94 0.28 0.84
CA PHE A 68 -5.77 -0.83 0.40
C PHE A 68 -5.77 -1.02 -1.12
N PHE A 69 -5.66 -2.29 -1.50
CA PHE A 69 -5.64 -2.76 -2.87
C PHE A 69 -7.05 -3.16 -3.30
N TYR A 70 -7.38 -2.94 -4.56
CA TYR A 70 -8.58 -3.47 -5.18
C TYR A 70 -8.24 -4.08 -6.55
N PRO A 71 -9.04 -5.03 -7.06
CA PRO A 71 -8.70 -5.78 -8.26
C PRO A 71 -8.51 -4.91 -9.51
N LEU A 72 -9.55 -4.19 -9.93
CA LEU A 72 -9.59 -3.50 -11.23
C LEU A 72 -10.58 -2.32 -11.23
N ASP A 73 -10.22 -1.29 -11.98
CA ASP A 73 -11.12 -0.21 -12.40
C ASP A 73 -12.31 -0.74 -13.23
N PHE A 74 -13.41 0.01 -13.23
CA PHE A 74 -14.63 -0.28 -14.02
C PHE A 74 -15.25 -1.67 -13.78
N THR A 75 -15.11 -2.21 -12.57
CA THR A 75 -15.73 -3.48 -12.15
C THR A 75 -16.83 -3.27 -11.10
N PHE A 76 -17.33 -4.35 -10.47
CA PHE A 76 -18.59 -4.32 -9.71
C PHE A 76 -18.44 -3.91 -8.23
N VAL A 77 -17.64 -4.64 -7.44
CA VAL A 77 -17.49 -4.41 -5.99
C VAL A 77 -16.48 -3.29 -5.69
N CYS A 78 -15.47 -3.12 -6.54
CA CYS A 78 -14.42 -2.11 -6.37
C CYS A 78 -14.95 -0.67 -6.19
N PRO A 79 -15.88 -0.15 -7.01
CA PRO A 79 -16.38 1.22 -6.82
C PRO A 79 -17.11 1.37 -5.49
N THR A 80 -17.79 0.34 -4.97
CA THR A 80 -18.50 0.45 -3.70
C THR A 80 -17.55 0.66 -2.53
N GLU A 81 -16.40 -0.03 -2.53
CA GLU A 81 -15.38 0.16 -1.49
C GLU A 81 -14.72 1.54 -1.59
N LEU A 82 -14.30 1.93 -2.80
CA LEU A 82 -13.65 3.22 -3.02
C LEU A 82 -14.55 4.40 -2.61
N ILE A 83 -15.83 4.33 -3.00
CA ILE A 83 -16.83 5.33 -2.63
C ILE A 83 -17.06 5.35 -1.12
N ALA A 84 -17.20 4.18 -0.47
CA ALA A 84 -17.47 4.12 0.96
C ALA A 84 -16.36 4.74 1.81
N PHE A 85 -15.09 4.50 1.47
CA PHE A 85 -13.97 5.19 2.11
C PHE A 85 -13.96 6.69 1.80
N SER A 86 -14.26 7.09 0.56
CA SER A 86 -14.23 8.49 0.13
C SER A 86 -15.31 9.32 0.82
N ASP A 87 -16.51 8.77 0.96
CA ASP A 87 -17.64 9.44 1.61
C ASP A 87 -17.35 9.64 3.11
N ARG A 88 -16.56 8.76 3.73
CA ARG A 88 -16.18 8.80 5.15
C ARG A 88 -14.75 9.25 5.44
N ILE A 89 -14.04 9.84 4.47
CA ILE A 89 -12.62 10.20 4.62
C ILE A 89 -12.35 11.17 5.78
N ASP A 90 -13.34 11.99 6.13
CA ASP A 90 -13.23 12.98 7.21
C ASP A 90 -13.10 12.28 8.58
N GLU A 91 -13.68 11.10 8.75
CA GLU A 91 -13.57 10.31 9.99
C GLU A 91 -12.14 9.80 10.20
N PHE A 92 -11.46 9.40 9.13
CA PHE A 92 -10.04 9.01 9.16
C PHE A 92 -9.14 10.24 9.39
N SER A 93 -9.43 11.33 8.67
CA SER A 93 -8.64 12.56 8.75
C SER A 93 -8.68 13.17 10.16
N LYS A 94 -9.85 13.14 10.81
CA LYS A 94 -10.06 13.63 12.19
C LYS A 94 -9.20 12.90 13.22
N ILE A 95 -8.90 11.63 13.00
CA ILE A 95 -8.04 10.82 13.88
C ILE A 95 -6.60 10.73 13.37
N GLY A 96 -6.18 11.60 12.44
CA GLY A 96 -4.80 11.61 11.95
C GLY A 96 -4.43 10.35 11.14
N CYS A 97 -5.39 9.78 10.42
CA CYS A 97 -5.19 8.65 9.53
C CYS A 97 -5.41 9.05 8.06
N ASN A 98 -4.45 8.72 7.21
CA ASN A 98 -4.56 8.86 5.76
C ASN A 98 -5.13 7.58 5.14
N VAL A 99 -5.71 7.69 3.94
CA VAL A 99 -6.19 6.56 3.15
C VAL A 99 -5.58 6.63 1.74
N VAL A 100 -5.13 5.51 1.20
CA VAL A 100 -4.66 5.38 -0.18
C VAL A 100 -5.25 4.10 -0.79
N GLY A 101 -5.90 4.24 -1.95
CA GLY A 101 -6.33 3.12 -2.76
C GLY A 101 -5.26 2.76 -3.80
N VAL A 102 -5.12 1.48 -4.13
CA VAL A 102 -4.13 0.98 -5.11
C VAL A 102 -4.78 -0.06 -6.02
N SER A 103 -4.52 -0.01 -7.31
CA SER A 103 -4.71 -1.18 -8.19
C SER A 103 -3.60 -1.25 -9.24
N THR A 104 -3.63 -2.30 -10.04
CA THR A 104 -2.69 -2.51 -11.14
C THR A 104 -3.03 -1.73 -12.41
N ASP A 105 -4.06 -0.88 -12.36
CA ASP A 105 -4.47 -0.01 -13.47
C ASP A 105 -3.52 1.18 -13.65
N SER A 106 -3.67 1.91 -14.75
CA SER A 106 -2.90 3.13 -15.00
C SER A 106 -3.56 4.35 -14.34
N HIS A 107 -2.77 5.38 -14.03
CA HIS A 107 -3.29 6.66 -13.53
C HIS A 107 -4.24 7.35 -14.54
N PHE A 108 -4.11 7.07 -15.84
CA PHE A 108 -5.07 7.51 -16.85
C PHE A 108 -6.44 6.84 -16.70
N SER A 109 -6.46 5.52 -16.46
CA SER A 109 -7.69 4.77 -16.17
C SER A 109 -8.36 5.31 -14.92
N HIS A 110 -7.59 5.49 -13.84
CA HIS A 110 -8.07 6.08 -12.59
C HIS A 110 -8.75 7.42 -12.81
N LEU A 111 -8.10 8.35 -13.53
CA LEU A 111 -8.67 9.67 -13.78
C LEU A 111 -9.98 9.60 -14.59
N SER A 112 -10.02 8.72 -15.60
CA SER A 112 -11.24 8.49 -16.38
C SER A 112 -12.37 7.95 -15.51
N TRP A 113 -12.08 7.00 -14.63
CA TRP A 113 -13.07 6.38 -13.76
C TRP A 113 -13.57 7.31 -12.64
N ILE A 114 -12.66 8.12 -12.08
CA ILE A 114 -12.97 9.20 -11.14
C ILE A 114 -13.97 10.20 -11.75
N ASN A 115 -13.75 10.58 -13.02
CA ASN A 115 -14.62 11.51 -13.75
C ASN A 115 -15.93 10.87 -14.23
N THR A 116 -16.05 9.54 -14.18
CA THR A 116 -17.29 8.85 -14.56
C THR A 116 -18.32 9.00 -13.43
N PRO A 117 -19.58 9.40 -13.72
CA PRO A 117 -20.62 9.52 -12.70
C PRO A 117 -20.94 8.20 -11.98
N ARG A 118 -21.24 8.25 -10.67
CA ARG A 118 -21.63 7.07 -9.88
C ARG A 118 -22.80 6.28 -10.47
N LYS A 119 -23.78 6.99 -11.04
CA LYS A 119 -24.96 6.38 -11.71
C LYS A 119 -24.59 5.53 -12.94
N ALA A 120 -23.40 5.74 -13.51
CA ALA A 120 -22.86 4.98 -14.63
C ALA A 120 -21.79 3.96 -14.19
N GLY A 121 -21.69 3.66 -12.89
CA GLY A 121 -20.67 2.76 -12.35
C GLY A 121 -19.29 3.39 -12.15
N GLY A 122 -19.18 4.71 -12.25
CA GLY A 122 -17.97 5.47 -11.92
C GLY A 122 -17.84 5.83 -10.45
N LEU A 123 -16.81 6.60 -10.10
CA LEU A 123 -16.60 7.05 -8.71
C LEU A 123 -17.26 8.40 -8.41
N GLY A 124 -17.43 9.26 -9.44
CA GLY A 124 -18.01 10.60 -9.30
C GLY A 124 -17.20 11.51 -8.38
N GLY A 125 -15.87 11.47 -8.50
CA GLY A 125 -14.92 12.09 -7.58
C GLY A 125 -14.35 11.10 -6.55
N LEU A 126 -13.16 11.40 -6.04
CA LEU A 126 -12.51 10.65 -4.99
C LEU A 126 -11.71 11.59 -4.08
N ARG A 127 -11.90 11.49 -2.76
CA ARG A 127 -11.32 12.43 -1.78
C ARG A 127 -10.00 11.97 -1.17
N TYR A 128 -9.37 10.95 -1.76
CA TYR A 128 -8.07 10.44 -1.34
C TYR A 128 -7.29 9.91 -2.56
N PRO A 129 -5.96 9.73 -2.46
CA PRO A 129 -5.13 9.29 -3.59
C PRO A 129 -5.49 7.89 -4.12
N LEU A 130 -5.54 7.76 -5.45
CA LEU A 130 -5.63 6.48 -6.15
C LEU A 130 -4.32 6.19 -6.88
N LEU A 131 -3.51 5.29 -6.33
CA LEU A 131 -2.16 4.96 -6.78
C LEU A 131 -2.17 3.89 -7.88
N ALA A 132 -1.46 4.18 -8.97
CA ALA A 132 -1.31 3.28 -10.09
C ALA A 132 -0.09 2.35 -9.92
N ASP A 133 -0.32 1.09 -9.60
CA ASP A 133 0.70 0.03 -9.59
C ASP A 133 0.77 -0.71 -10.93
N TYR A 134 0.96 0.05 -12.02
CA TYR A 134 0.90 -0.49 -13.38
C TYR A 134 1.90 -1.64 -13.63
N LYS A 135 3.07 -1.57 -12.96
CA LYS A 135 4.12 -2.59 -13.01
C LYS A 135 3.90 -3.78 -12.06
N LYS A 136 2.88 -3.72 -11.19
CA LYS A 136 2.50 -4.78 -10.26
C LYS A 136 3.57 -5.07 -9.21
N GLU A 137 4.50 -4.14 -9.02
CA GLU A 137 5.64 -4.28 -8.11
C GLU A 137 5.14 -4.10 -6.68
N ILE A 138 4.28 -3.12 -6.44
CA ILE A 138 3.75 -2.81 -5.11
C ILE A 138 2.83 -3.93 -4.64
N SER A 139 1.91 -4.39 -5.50
CA SER A 139 0.98 -5.48 -5.20
C SER A 139 1.72 -6.79 -4.91
N ARG A 140 2.87 -7.02 -5.56
CA ARG A 140 3.72 -8.19 -5.32
C ARG A 140 4.48 -8.08 -4.00
N GLU A 141 5.03 -6.91 -3.67
CA GLU A 141 5.72 -6.68 -2.40
C GLU A 141 4.78 -6.78 -1.19
N TYR A 142 3.51 -6.39 -1.37
CA TYR A 142 2.45 -6.56 -0.37
C TYR A 142 1.79 -7.95 -0.43
N GLU A 143 2.29 -8.88 -1.25
CA GLU A 143 1.81 -10.27 -1.36
C GLU A 143 0.29 -10.40 -1.65
N VAL A 144 -0.26 -9.46 -2.43
CA VAL A 144 -1.68 -9.45 -2.81
C VAL A 144 -1.89 -9.64 -4.31
N LEU A 145 -0.83 -9.68 -5.12
CA LEU A 145 -0.93 -9.91 -6.54
C LEU A 145 -1.30 -11.37 -6.86
N LEU A 146 -2.36 -11.57 -7.64
CA LEU A 146 -2.62 -12.83 -8.33
C LEU A 146 -1.82 -12.84 -9.63
N GLU A 147 -0.66 -13.52 -9.64
CA GLU A 147 0.28 -13.50 -10.77
C GLU A 147 -0.38 -13.91 -12.10
N ASP A 148 -1.22 -14.95 -12.10
CA ASP A 148 -1.88 -15.45 -13.31
C ASP A 148 -2.95 -14.49 -13.86
N ALA A 149 -3.59 -13.71 -12.98
CA ALA A 149 -4.67 -12.80 -13.33
C ALA A 149 -4.18 -11.36 -13.56
N GLY A 150 -3.00 -11.01 -13.04
CA GLY A 150 -2.43 -9.67 -13.14
C GLY A 150 -3.17 -8.62 -12.32
N VAL A 151 -3.94 -9.02 -11.31
CA VAL A 151 -4.76 -8.13 -10.46
C VAL A 151 -4.45 -8.37 -8.98
N ALA A 152 -4.69 -7.38 -8.14
CA ALA A 152 -4.57 -7.55 -6.70
C ALA A 152 -5.83 -8.17 -6.08
N LEU A 153 -5.66 -9.00 -5.06
CA LEU A 153 -6.71 -9.34 -4.11
C LEU A 153 -7.16 -8.08 -3.34
N ARG A 154 -8.26 -8.20 -2.60
CA ARG A 154 -8.78 -7.12 -1.75
C ARG A 154 -7.98 -7.02 -0.45
N GLY A 155 -6.70 -6.68 -0.55
CA GLY A 155 -5.82 -6.50 0.59
C GLY A 155 -5.93 -5.12 1.21
N LEU A 156 -6.02 -5.02 2.52
CA LEU A 156 -6.01 -3.77 3.29
C LEU A 156 -4.98 -3.87 4.39
N PHE A 157 -4.16 -2.83 4.55
CA PHE A 157 -3.09 -2.76 5.52
C PHE A 157 -3.25 -1.50 6.36
N ILE A 158 -3.20 -1.65 7.69
CA ILE A 158 -3.13 -0.53 8.63
C ILE A 158 -1.67 -0.38 9.03
N ILE A 159 -1.09 0.76 8.69
CA ILE A 159 0.31 1.11 8.91
C ILE A 159 0.36 2.26 9.92
N ASP A 160 1.16 2.14 10.98
CA ASP A 160 1.27 3.18 12.01
C ASP A 160 2.16 4.36 11.60
N GLN A 161 2.25 5.35 12.49
CA GLN A 161 3.05 6.58 12.31
C GLN A 161 4.55 6.30 12.08
N LYS A 162 5.04 5.13 12.51
CA LYS A 162 6.43 4.69 12.35
C LYS A 162 6.60 3.85 11.09
N GLY A 163 5.56 3.66 10.27
CA GLY A 163 5.62 2.82 9.08
C GLY A 163 5.61 1.32 9.39
N VAL A 164 5.10 0.89 10.55
CA VAL A 164 4.98 -0.52 10.93
C VAL A 164 3.58 -1.02 10.59
N VAL A 165 3.47 -2.19 9.96
CA VAL A 165 2.18 -2.84 9.68
C VAL A 165 1.59 -3.36 10.99
N ARG A 166 0.39 -2.88 11.35
CA ARG A 166 -0.32 -3.24 12.59
C ARG A 166 -1.42 -4.26 12.37
N SER A 167 -2.05 -4.23 11.19
CA SER A 167 -3.06 -5.19 10.77
C SER A 167 -3.06 -5.32 9.26
N MET A 168 -3.45 -6.50 8.79
CA MET A 168 -3.75 -6.74 7.38
C MET A 168 -5.03 -7.58 7.27
N THR A 169 -5.86 -7.28 6.27
CA THR A 169 -7.09 -8.01 5.96
C THR A 169 -7.09 -8.28 4.46
N ILE A 170 -7.13 -9.56 4.08
CA ILE A 170 -7.13 -9.98 2.67
C ILE A 170 -8.43 -10.71 2.40
N ASN A 171 -9.31 -10.12 1.60
CA ASN A 171 -10.50 -10.78 1.12
C ASN A 171 -10.27 -11.37 -0.28
N ASP A 172 -10.94 -12.48 -0.56
CA ASP A 172 -11.12 -12.95 -1.94
C ASP A 172 -11.95 -11.94 -2.75
N LEU A 173 -11.90 -12.05 -4.07
CA LEU A 173 -12.50 -11.13 -5.03
C LEU A 173 -14.00 -10.84 -4.84
N PRO A 174 -14.89 -11.79 -4.45
CA PRO A 174 -16.33 -11.52 -4.44
C PRO A 174 -16.84 -10.78 -3.20
N VAL A 175 -16.03 -10.59 -2.15
CA VAL A 175 -16.50 -10.05 -0.86
C VAL A 175 -15.81 -8.73 -0.52
N GLY A 176 -16.57 -7.63 -0.48
CA GLY A 176 -16.08 -6.31 -0.07
C GLY A 176 -15.71 -6.22 1.42
N ARG A 177 -14.90 -5.21 1.77
CA ARG A 177 -14.45 -4.92 3.13
C ARG A 177 -15.39 -3.95 3.87
N SER A 178 -15.20 -3.84 5.17
CA SER A 178 -15.96 -2.93 6.05
C SER A 178 -15.13 -1.69 6.43
N VAL A 179 -15.67 -0.51 6.14
CA VAL A 179 -15.10 0.78 6.58
C VAL A 179 -15.21 0.94 8.09
N ASP A 180 -16.30 0.47 8.70
CA ASP A 180 -16.51 0.53 10.15
C ASP A 180 -15.46 -0.28 10.91
N GLU A 181 -15.18 -1.51 10.45
CA GLU A 181 -14.16 -2.34 11.08
C GLU A 181 -12.77 -1.73 10.90
N THR A 182 -12.49 -1.15 9.74
CA THR A 182 -11.23 -0.46 9.49
C THR A 182 -11.06 0.73 10.45
N LEU A 183 -12.08 1.57 10.62
CA LEU A 183 -12.08 2.68 11.58
C LEU A 183 -11.92 2.20 13.02
N ARG A 184 -12.62 1.12 13.40
CA ARG A 184 -12.52 0.52 14.74
C ARG A 184 -11.08 0.08 15.03
N LEU A 185 -10.44 -0.61 14.09
CA LEU A 185 -9.06 -1.07 14.24
C LEU A 185 -8.06 0.10 14.32
N VAL A 186 -8.19 1.13 13.48
CA VAL A 186 -7.32 2.32 13.56
C VAL A 186 -7.43 2.97 14.94
N LYS A 187 -8.65 3.20 15.43
CA LYS A 187 -8.90 3.78 16.76
C LYS A 187 -8.34 2.90 17.87
N ALA A 188 -8.48 1.57 17.77
CA ALA A 188 -7.95 0.64 18.76
C ALA A 188 -6.42 0.69 18.83
N PHE A 189 -5.72 0.68 17.69
CA PHE A 189 -4.26 0.78 17.69
C PHE A 189 -3.77 2.13 18.21
N GLN A 190 -4.46 3.23 17.88
CA GLN A 190 -4.15 4.54 18.44
C GLN A 190 -4.33 4.59 19.96
N PHE A 191 -5.41 4.00 20.48
CA PHE A 191 -5.65 3.89 21.92
C PHE A 191 -4.54 3.10 22.63
N VAL A 192 -4.14 1.95 22.08
CA VAL A 192 -3.03 1.14 22.64
C VAL A 192 -1.72 1.92 22.60
N ASP A 193 -1.42 2.62 21.50
CA ASP A 193 -0.20 3.41 21.36
C ASP A 193 -0.15 4.59 22.35
N GLU A 194 -1.29 5.19 22.68
CA GLU A 194 -1.40 6.34 23.60
C GLU A 194 -1.39 5.91 25.08
N HIS A 195 -2.14 4.85 25.43
CA HIS A 195 -2.40 4.50 26.83
C HIS A 195 -1.58 3.32 27.35
N GLY A 196 -1.01 2.48 26.48
CA GLY A 196 -0.29 1.27 26.88
C GLY A 196 -1.19 0.15 27.45
N GLU A 197 -2.51 0.32 27.36
CA GLU A 197 -3.49 -0.72 27.67
C GLU A 197 -3.76 -1.61 26.44
N VAL A 198 -4.55 -2.67 26.60
CA VAL A 198 -5.00 -3.53 25.50
C VAL A 198 -6.51 -3.45 25.29
N CYS A 199 -6.91 -3.58 24.02
CA CYS A 199 -8.32 -3.57 23.59
C CYS A 199 -8.88 -5.01 23.53
N PRO A 200 -9.95 -5.34 24.27
CA PRO A 200 -10.63 -6.62 24.18
C PRO A 200 -11.33 -6.87 22.83
N ALA A 201 -11.91 -8.06 22.67
CA ALA A 201 -12.73 -8.39 21.51
C ALA A 201 -13.91 -7.40 21.36
N ASN A 202 -14.20 -7.00 20.12
CA ASN A 202 -15.26 -6.03 19.78
C ASN A 202 -15.11 -4.64 20.43
N TRP A 203 -13.92 -4.28 20.92
CA TRP A 203 -13.69 -2.99 21.56
C TRP A 203 -14.04 -1.82 20.64
N THR A 204 -14.73 -0.84 21.20
CA THR A 204 -14.99 0.51 20.67
C THR A 204 -14.44 1.57 21.64
N PRO A 205 -14.30 2.84 21.25
CA PRO A 205 -13.80 3.90 22.14
C PRO A 205 -14.53 4.05 23.49
N GLU A 206 -15.80 3.63 23.54
CA GLU A 206 -16.64 3.67 24.75
C GLU A 206 -16.53 2.39 25.60
N SER A 207 -15.85 1.36 25.09
CA SER A 207 -15.70 0.06 25.74
C SER A 207 -14.58 0.08 26.79
N PRO A 208 -14.69 -0.72 27.87
CA PRO A 208 -13.59 -0.89 28.82
C PRO A 208 -12.38 -1.54 28.14
N SER A 209 -11.19 -1.00 28.42
CA SER A 209 -9.88 -1.57 28.10
C SER A 209 -9.28 -2.31 29.30
N MET A 210 -8.13 -2.94 29.10
CA MET A 210 -7.47 -3.77 30.11
C MET A 210 -5.97 -3.43 30.20
N LYS A 211 -5.45 -3.19 31.40
CA LYS A 211 -4.00 -3.09 31.61
C LYS A 211 -3.35 -4.48 31.42
N PRO A 212 -2.23 -4.59 30.67
CA PRO A 212 -1.64 -5.87 30.31
C PRO A 212 -0.78 -6.46 31.45
N ASP A 213 -1.33 -6.52 32.65
CA ASP A 213 -0.74 -7.17 33.83
C ASP A 213 -1.81 -7.96 34.60
N VAL A 214 -1.36 -8.83 35.52
CA VAL A 214 -2.25 -9.78 36.20
C VAL A 214 -3.34 -9.10 37.03
N GLU A 215 -3.02 -7.99 37.70
CA GLU A 215 -3.99 -7.28 38.54
C GLU A 215 -4.94 -6.43 37.69
N GLY A 216 -4.40 -5.76 36.66
CA GLY A 216 -5.18 -5.05 35.65
C GLY A 216 -6.20 -5.93 34.93
N ALA A 217 -5.81 -7.16 34.59
CA ALA A 217 -6.71 -8.14 34.00
C ALA A 217 -7.84 -8.54 34.96
N LYS A 218 -7.54 -8.77 36.25
CA LYS A 218 -8.57 -9.09 37.26
C LYS A 218 -9.57 -7.94 37.43
N GLU A 219 -9.09 -6.70 37.43
CA GLU A 219 -9.96 -5.51 37.52
C GLU A 219 -10.93 -5.47 36.32
N TYR A 220 -10.41 -5.68 35.11
CA TYR A 220 -11.23 -5.75 33.90
C TYR A 220 -12.30 -6.85 33.99
N PHE A 221 -11.90 -8.09 34.27
CA PHE A 221 -12.82 -9.24 34.30
C PHE A 221 -13.88 -9.11 35.40
N LYS A 222 -13.56 -8.47 36.52
CA LYS A 222 -14.54 -8.14 37.57
C LYS A 222 -15.55 -7.08 37.13
N LYS A 223 -15.17 -6.15 36.25
CA LYS A 223 -16.04 -5.06 35.78
C LYS A 223 -17.05 -5.53 34.72
N VAL A 224 -16.68 -6.51 33.90
CA VAL A 224 -17.48 -6.93 32.74
C VAL A 224 -18.30 -8.20 32.96
N ASN A 225 -18.29 -8.77 34.18
CA ASN A 225 -19.10 -9.92 34.60
C ASN A 225 -19.77 -9.61 35.95
#